data_AF-A0A7K4GZS6-F1
#
_entry.id   AF-A0A7K4GZS6-F1
#
_cell.length_a   1.000
_cell.length_b   1.000
_cell.length_c   1.000
_cell.angle_alpha   90.00
_cell.angle_beta   90.00
_cell.angle_gamma   90.00
#
_symmetry.space_group_name_H-M   'P 1'
#
loop_
_entity.id
_entity.type
_entity.pdbx_description
1 polymer ?
#
loop_
_entity_poly.entity_id
_entity_poly.type
_entity_poly.pdbx_seq_one_letter_code
_entity_poly.pdbx_strand_id
1 'polypeptide(L)' 'MKYRLKLYLDTSVLSALFDERNPERKSLTESFFAETKNFEIFISNITIAEIEKTPDKEIKKKMN' A
#
# COMPACT_ATOMS: atom_id res chain seq x y z
N MET A 1 7.31 9.04 -26.17
CA MET A 1 7.45 8.78 -24.71
C MET A 1 6.11 8.29 -24.18
N LYS A 2 6.09 7.19 -23.42
CA LYS A 2 4.87 6.70 -22.75
C LYS A 2 4.82 7.38 -21.38
N TYR A 3 3.95 8.37 -21.20
CA TYR A 3 3.78 9.05 -19.92
C TYR A 3 3.07 8.12 -18.94
N ARG A 4 3.67 7.89 -17.77
CA ARG A 4 3.04 7.18 -16.65
C ARG A 4 2.69 8.20 -15.57
N LEU A 5 1.48 8.13 -15.04
CA LEU A 5 1.05 9.00 -13.96
C LEU A 5 1.81 8.61 -12.69
N LYS A 6 2.39 9.61 -12.02
CA LYS A 6 3.07 9.42 -10.74
C LYS A 6 2.05 9.41 -9.62
N LEU A 7 2.02 8.36 -8.82
CA LEU A 7 1.12 8.24 -7.67
C LEU A 7 1.94 8.12 -6.39
N TYR A 8 1.67 9.01 -5.45
CA TYR A 8 2.16 8.91 -4.09
C TYR A 8 1.15 8.13 -3.25
N LEU A 9 1.61 7.07 -2.59
CA LEU A 9 0.80 6.27 -1.69
C LEU A 9 1.15 6.59 -0.24
N ASP A 10 0.10 6.86 0.52
CA ASP A 10 0.19 6.99 1.97
C ASP A 10 0.16 5.60 2.64
N THR A 11 0.63 5.52 3.87
CA THR A 11 0.73 4.27 4.65
C THR A 11 -0.62 3.58 4.82
N SER A 12 -1.68 4.39 4.93
CA SER A 12 -3.06 3.90 5.05
C SER A 12 -3.53 3.09 3.83
N VAL A 13 -2.95 3.31 2.66
CA VAL A 13 -3.23 2.53 1.44
C VAL A 13 -2.53 1.18 1.51
N LEU A 14 -1.28 1.14 1.98
CA LEU A 14 -0.52 -0.10 2.13
C LEU A 14 -1.11 -0.99 3.22
N SER A 15 -1.49 -0.43 4.37
CA SER A 15 -2.08 -1.21 5.46
C SER A 15 -3.43 -1.83 5.08
N ALA A 16 -4.17 -1.18 4.16
CA ALA A 16 -5.46 -1.67 3.71
C ALA A 16 -5.39 -3.00 2.95
N LEU A 17 -4.25 -3.33 2.32
CA LEU A 17 -4.03 -4.66 1.71
C LEU A 17 -4.13 -5.82 2.71
N PHE A 18 -3.90 -5.53 3.99
CA PHE A 18 -3.82 -6.55 5.05
C PHE A 18 -4.89 -6.37 6.12
N ASP A 19 -5.79 -5.40 5.97
CA ASP A 19 -6.83 -5.10 6.95
C ASP A 19 -8.07 -5.98 6.73
N GLU A 20 -8.13 -7.12 7.41
CA GLU A 20 -9.29 -8.03 7.37
C GLU A 20 -10.54 -7.44 8.03
N ARG A 21 -10.44 -6.35 8.80
CA ARG A 21 -11.59 -5.73 9.47
C ARG A 21 -12.48 -4.97 8.49
N ASN A 22 -11.94 -4.58 7.33
CA ASN A 22 -12.69 -3.91 6.26
C ASN A 22 -12.45 -4.61 4.91
N PRO A 23 -13.19 -5.71 4.64
CA PRO A 23 -12.97 -6.53 3.45
C PRO A 23 -13.26 -5.80 2.13
N GLU A 24 -14.20 -4.84 2.14
CA GLU A 24 -14.49 -4.02 0.96
C GLU A 24 -13.30 -3.13 0.61
N ARG A 25 -12.76 -2.39 1.59
CA ARG A 25 -11.58 -1.55 1.39
C ARG A 25 -10.36 -2.38 0.97
N LYS A 26 -10.18 -3.56 1.55
CA LYS A 26 -9.11 -4.48 1.16
C LYS A 26 -9.25 -4.90 -0.31
N SER A 27 -10.43 -5.36 -0.72
CA SER A 27 -10.71 -5.79 -2.11
C SER A 27 -10.49 -4.66 -3.13
N LEU A 28 -10.92 -3.43 -2.81
CA LEU A 28 -10.64 -2.24 -3.63
C LEU A 28 -9.13 -1.96 -3.75
N THR A 29 -8.41 -2.10 -2.63
CA THR A 29 -6.97 -1.88 -2.60
C THR A 29 -6.24 -2.96 -3.41
N GLU A 30 -6.62 -4.23 -3.28
CA GLU A 30 -6.07 -5.33 -4.09
C GLU A 30 -6.29 -5.10 -5.60
N SER A 31 -7.50 -4.66 -5.97
CA SER A 31 -7.84 -4.31 -7.36
C SER A 31 -6.99 -3.15 -7.88
N PHE A 32 -6.79 -2.10 -7.07
CA PHE A 32 -5.88 -1.01 -7.40
C PHE A 32 -4.44 -1.49 -7.62
N PHE A 33 -3.93 -2.37 -6.74
CA PHE A 33 -2.58 -2.91 -6.85
C PHE A 33 -2.35 -3.72 -8.13
N ALA A 34 -3.37 -4.42 -8.64
CA ALA A 34 -3.30 -5.11 -9.94
C ALA A 34 -3.08 -4.15 -11.14
N GLU A 35 -3.47 -2.88 -10.99
CA GLU A 35 -3.32 -1.83 -12.01
C GLU A 35 -2.08 -0.95 -11.82
N THR A 36 -1.37 -1.05 -10.69
CA THR A 36 -0.20 -0.21 -10.35
C THR A 36 0.91 -0.20 -11.40
N LYS A 37 1.01 -1.26 -12.22
CA LYS A 37 1.93 -1.34 -13.38
C LYS A 37 1.78 -0.19 -14.39
N ASN A 38 0.62 0.46 -14.41
CA ASN A 38 0.33 1.60 -15.27
C ASN A 38 0.85 2.93 -14.71
N PHE A 39 1.29 2.93 -13.44
CA PHE A 39 1.70 4.11 -12.69
C PHE A 39 3.18 4.03 -12.30
N GLU A 40 3.73 5.17 -11.92
CA GLU A 40 5.02 5.26 -11.23
C GLU A 40 4.72 5.51 -9.76
N ILE A 41 4.88 4.46 -8.93
CA ILE A 41 4.47 4.47 -7.53
C ILE A 41 5.61 5.00 -6.65
N PHE A 42 5.26 5.87 -5.71
CA PHE A 42 6.16 6.41 -4.70
C PHE A 42 5.54 6.31 -3.31
N ILE A 43 6.39 6.08 -2.31
CA ILE A 43 6.05 6.17 -0.89
C ILE A 43 7.09 7.06 -0.21
N SER A 44 6.75 7.64 0.94
CA SER A 44 7.72 8.42 1.71
C SER A 44 8.58 7.52 2.61
N ASN A 45 9.73 8.04 3.05
CA ASN A 45 10.50 7.40 4.12
C ASN A 45 9.71 7.34 5.44
N ILE A 46 8.73 8.22 5.64
CA ILE A 46 7.83 8.19 6.80
C ILE A 46 6.95 6.94 6.73
N THR A 47 6.42 6.62 5.55
CA THR A 47 5.64 5.41 5.33
C THR A 47 6.43 4.14 5.67
N ILE A 48 7.72 4.09 5.31
CA ILE A 48 8.61 2.99 5.72
C ILE A 48 8.72 2.91 7.25
N ALA A 49 8.95 4.05 7.92
CA ALA A 49 9.06 4.10 9.37
C ALA A 49 7.77 3.70 10.11
N GLU A 50 6.60 3.97 9.53
CA GLU A 50 5.31 3.57 10.09
C GLU A 50 5.06 2.07 9.94
N ILE A 51 5.45 1.48 8.81
CA ILE A 51 5.45 0.02 8.61
C ILE A 51 6.34 -0.66 9.65
N GLU A 52 7.54 -0.15 9.86
CA GLU A 52 8.47 -0.68 10.86
C GLU A 52 7.93 -0.59 12.29
N LYS A 53 7.12 0.42 12.59
CA LYS A 53 6.49 0.62 13.90
C LYS A 53 5.14 -0.08 14.04
N THR A 54 4.69 -0.82 13.04
CA THR A 54 3.40 -1.53 13.10
C THR A 54 3.47 -2.61 14.19
N PRO A 55 2.61 -2.54 15.24
CA PRO A 55 2.68 -3.44 16.40
C PRO A 55 2.18 -4.86 16.06
N ASP A 56 1.33 -4.98 15.05
CA ASP A 56 0.87 -6.25 14.52
C ASP A 56 2.00 -6.92 13.71
N LYS A 57 2.61 -7.95 14.31
CA LYS A 57 3.76 -8.67 13.74
C LYS A 57 3.41 -9.42 12.46
N GLU A 58 2.17 -9.87 12.31
CA GLU A 58 1.72 -10.61 11.13
C GLU A 58 1.51 -9.65 9.95
N ILE A 59 0.88 -8.50 10.20
CA ILE A 59 0.73 -7.44 9.19
C ILE A 59 2.10 -6.88 8.80
N LYS A 60 2.97 -6.59 9.78
CA LYS A 60 4.33 -6.11 9.52
C LYS A 60 5.13 -7.07 8.64
N LYS A 61 5.01 -8.39 8.86
CA LYS A 61 5.68 -9.41 8.04
C LYS A 61 5.18 -9.43 6.59
N LYS A 62 3.93 -9.03 6.33
CA LYS A 62 3.36 -8.95 4.98
C LYS A 62 3.71 -7.65 4.25
N MET A 63 4.07 -6.60 5.00
CA MET A 63 4.45 -5.28 4.47
C MET A 63 5.95 -5.13 4.18
N ASN A 64 6.79 -6.03 4.72
CA ASN A 64 8.24 -6.14 4.46
C ASN A 64 8.53 -7.20 3.40
#